data_AF-A0A524D7B2-F1
#
_entry.id   AF-A0A524D7B2-F1
#
_cell.length_a   1.000
_cell.length_b   1.000
_cell.length_c   1.000
_cell.angle_alpha   90.00
_cell.angle_beta   90.00
_cell.angle_gamma   90.00
#
_symmetry.space_group_name_H-M   'P 1'
#
loop_
_entity.id
_entity.type
_entity.pdbx_description
1 polymer ?
#
loop_
_entity_poly.entity_id
_entity_poly.type
_entity_poly.pdbx_seq_one_letter_code
_entity_poly.pdbx_strand_id
1 'polypeptide(L)'
;MMKLFYRADPAEYREMMNKVKEHFQMHQEVDEEKTMLLMEDETKIELVSGSYNPHTDDVASIRVVLVDESLRDFFDSVFGEPYHVK
;
A
#
# COMPACT_ATOMS: atom_id res chain seq x y z
N MET A 1 9.57 12.90 3.57
CA MET A 1 9.36 11.63 2.84
C MET A 1 9.42 10.51 3.85
N MET A 2 8.29 9.82 4.03
CA MET A 2 8.06 8.85 5.09
C MET A 2 7.77 7.48 4.47
N LYS A 3 8.32 6.42 5.07
CA LYS A 3 8.08 5.03 4.65
C LYS A 3 7.27 4.32 5.72
N LEU A 4 6.13 3.78 5.32
CA LEU A 4 5.23 3.01 6.18
C LEU A 4 5.17 1.59 5.64
N PHE A 5 5.14 0.63 6.55
CA PHE A 5 5.07 -0.79 6.23
C PHE A 5 3.92 -1.41 6.99
N TYR A 6 3.00 -2.06 6.28
CA TYR A 6 1.81 -2.68 6.85
C TYR A 6 1.78 -4.17 6.51
N ARG A 7 1.03 -4.90 7.32
CA ARG A 7 0.64 -6.28 7.03
C ARG A 7 -0.87 -6.31 6.86
N ALA A 8 -1.33 -7.02 5.85
CA ALA A 8 -2.75 -7.22 5.61
C ALA A 8 -3.07 -8.72 5.60
N ASP A 9 -4.28 -9.06 6.03
CA ASP A 9 -4.84 -10.37 5.74
C ASP A 9 -4.94 -10.51 4.21
N PRO A 10 -4.41 -11.59 3.61
CA PRO A 10 -4.55 -11.86 2.20
C PRO A 10 -5.98 -11.77 1.64
N ALA A 11 -6.98 -12.15 2.44
CA ALA A 11 -8.39 -12.07 2.06
C ALA A 11 -8.87 -10.63 1.89
N GLU A 12 -8.28 -9.68 2.61
CA GLU A 12 -8.65 -8.25 2.61
C GLU A 12 -7.73 -7.39 1.74
N TYR A 13 -6.51 -7.87 1.47
CA TYR A 13 -5.46 -7.18 0.73
C TYR A 13 -5.97 -6.50 -0.55
N ARG A 14 -6.70 -7.24 -1.38
CA ARG A 14 -7.20 -6.71 -2.67
C ARG A 14 -8.20 -5.58 -2.48
N GLU A 15 -9.07 -5.67 -1.48
CA GLU A 15 -10.05 -4.63 -1.17
C GLU A 15 -9.36 -3.38 -0.64
N MET A 16 -8.40 -3.54 0.29
CA MET A 16 -7.63 -2.43 0.85
C MET A 16 -6.85 -1.67 -0.24
N MET A 17 -6.17 -2.39 -1.14
CA MET A 17 -5.46 -1.77 -2.27
C MET A 17 -6.41 -1.03 -3.22
N ASN A 18 -7.61 -1.57 -3.46
CA ASN A 18 -8.63 -0.88 -4.27
C ASN A 18 -9.12 0.41 -3.61
N LYS A 19 -9.31 0.45 -2.28
CA LYS A 19 -9.70 1.67 -1.56
C LYS A 19 -8.70 2.79 -1.78
N VAL A 20 -7.40 2.49 -1.67
CA VAL A 20 -6.34 3.48 -1.92
C VAL A 20 -6.35 3.94 -3.37
N LYS A 21 -6.40 2.99 -4.31
CA LYS A 21 -6.42 3.27 -5.74
C LYS A 21 -7.58 4.20 -6.13
N GLU A 22 -8.78 3.90 -5.65
CA GLU A 22 -9.98 4.68 -5.95
C GLU A 22 -9.95 6.06 -5.28
N HIS A 23 -9.49 6.15 -4.03
CA HIS A 23 -9.41 7.40 -3.29
C HIS A 23 -8.46 8.42 -3.94
N PHE A 24 -7.31 7.95 -4.43
CA PHE A 24 -6.29 8.82 -5.04
C PHE A 24 -6.26 8.77 -6.58
N GLN A 25 -7.17 8.01 -7.20
CA GLN A 25 -7.24 7.82 -8.66
C GLN A 25 -5.92 7.34 -9.27
N MET A 26 -5.26 6.37 -8.62
CA MET A 26 -3.94 5.90 -9.00
C MET A 26 -3.97 4.93 -10.19
N HIS A 27 -2.89 4.95 -10.99
CA HIS A 27 -2.62 3.90 -11.96
C HIS A 27 -2.16 2.64 -11.23
N GLN A 28 -2.65 1.46 -11.64
CA GLN A 28 -2.29 0.19 -11.04
C GLN A 28 -1.50 -0.66 -12.04
N GLU A 29 -0.33 -1.13 -11.60
CA GLU A 29 0.46 -2.16 -12.27
C GLU A 29 0.47 -3.44 -11.43
N VAL A 30 0.33 -4.60 -12.07
CA VAL A 30 0.36 -5.90 -11.40
C VAL A 30 1.34 -6.79 -12.14
N ASP A 31 2.27 -7.38 -11.39
CA ASP A 31 3.26 -8.33 -11.90
C ASP A 31 3.39 -9.50 -10.93
N GLU A 32 2.99 -10.69 -11.38
CA GLU A 32 2.91 -11.93 -10.59
C GLU A 32 2.29 -11.72 -9.20
N GLU A 33 3.12 -11.53 -8.18
CA GLU A 33 2.77 -11.42 -6.75
C GLU A 33 2.85 -9.97 -6.24
N LYS A 34 3.18 -9.02 -7.10
CA LYS A 34 3.35 -7.61 -6.78
C LYS A 34 2.26 -6.75 -7.38
N THR A 35 1.79 -5.80 -6.60
CA THR A 35 0.91 -4.71 -7.04
C THR A 35 1.59 -3.39 -6.76
N MET A 36 1.57 -2.47 -7.71
CA MET A 36 2.04 -1.10 -7.54
C MET A 36 0.91 -0.14 -7.89
N LEU A 37 0.70 0.88 -7.06
CA LEU A 37 -0.16 2.02 -7.34
C LEU A 37 0.72 3.26 -7.47
N LEU A 38 0.55 3.97 -8.57
CA LEU A 38 1.35 5.14 -8.94
C LEU A 38 0.44 6.34 -9.18
N MET A 39 0.82 7.50 -8.65
CA MET A 39 0.17 8.77 -8.97
C MET A 39 0.84 9.39 -10.19
N GLU A 40 0.06 10.08 -11.03
CA GLU A 40 0.65 10.93 -12.08
C GLU A 40 1.45 12.10 -11.48
N ASP A 41 1.00 12.60 -10.32
CA ASP A 41 1.66 13.65 -9.55
C ASP A 41 2.18 13.08 -8.21
N GLU A 42 3.48 12.83 -8.15
CA GLU A 42 4.17 12.24 -7.00
C GLU A 42 4.42 13.25 -5.85
N THR A 43 3.86 14.46 -5.89
CA THR A 43 4.04 15.46 -4.82
C THR A 43 3.41 15.06 -3.48
N LYS A 44 2.51 14.07 -3.47
CA LYS A 44 1.82 13.58 -2.27
C LYS A 44 2.23 12.17 -1.89
N ILE A 45 2.19 11.27 -2.86
CA ILE A 45 2.48 9.85 -2.71
C ILE A 45 3.46 9.48 -3.81
N GLU A 46 4.61 8.97 -3.42
CA GLU A 46 5.62 8.48 -4.38
C GLU A 46 5.27 7.06 -4.82
N LEU A 47 4.86 6.19 -3.88
CA LEU A 47 4.58 4.79 -4.18
C LEU A 47 3.66 4.16 -3.15
N VAL A 48 2.71 3.34 -3.61
CA VAL A 48 2.09 2.29 -2.78
C VAL A 48 2.36 0.97 -3.47
N SER A 49 3.01 0.04 -2.78
CA SER A 49 3.22 -1.30 -3.30
C SER A 49 2.77 -2.36 -2.32
N GLY A 50 2.28 -3.47 -2.86
CA GLY A 50 1.93 -4.66 -2.10
C GLY A 50 2.56 -5.89 -2.73
N SER A 51 2.89 -6.86 -1.88
CA SER A 51 3.46 -8.15 -2.26
C SER A 51 2.74 -9.25 -1.51
N TYR A 52 2.23 -10.23 -2.24
CA TYR A 52 1.50 -11.36 -1.69
C TYR A 52 1.57 -12.59 -2.61
N ASN A 53 2.08 -13.69 -2.06
CA ASN A 53 2.02 -15.01 -2.67
C ASN A 53 0.92 -15.88 -2.05
N PRO A 54 -0.16 -16.20 -2.78
CA PRO A 54 -1.25 -17.01 -2.24
C PRO A 54 -0.90 -18.47 -1.94
N HIS A 55 0.26 -18.96 -2.39
CA HIS A 55 0.69 -20.32 -2.16
C HIS A 55 1.65 -20.46 -0.97
N THR A 56 2.28 -19.36 -0.53
CA THR A 56 3.38 -19.43 0.43
C THR A 56 3.31 -18.38 1.54
N ASP A 57 2.58 -17.29 1.36
CA ASP A 57 2.51 -16.20 2.34
C ASP A 57 1.29 -16.31 3.24
N ASP A 58 1.54 -16.28 4.56
CA ASP A 58 0.48 -16.15 5.57
C ASP A 58 -0.05 -14.71 5.68
N VAL A 59 0.71 -13.72 5.21
CA VAL A 59 0.38 -12.29 5.30
C VAL A 59 0.79 -11.55 4.03
N ALA A 60 -0.04 -10.62 3.58
CA ALA A 60 0.33 -9.68 2.52
C ALA A 60 1.17 -8.53 3.12
N SER A 61 2.24 -8.15 2.42
CA SER A 61 3.09 -7.02 2.83
C SER A 61 2.77 -5.80 1.99
N ILE A 62 2.58 -4.65 2.63
CA ILE A 62 2.29 -3.37 1.96
C ILE A 62 3.34 -2.35 2.36
N ARG A 63 3.84 -1.59 1.40
CA ARG A 63 4.76 -0.47 1.59
C ARG A 63 4.14 0.78 1.00
N VAL A 64 4.15 1.86 1.78
CA VAL A 64 3.71 3.19 1.35
C VAL A 64 4.88 4.15 1.50
N VAL A 65 5.13 4.96 0.47
CA VAL A 65 6.12 6.04 0.46
C VAL A 65 5.38 7.36 0.28
N LEU A 66 5.29 8.13 1.37
CA LEU A 66 4.59 9.41 1.40
C LEU A 66 5.57 10.57 1.25
N VAL A 67 5.18 11.53 0.43
CA VAL A 67 5.80 12.86 0.39
C VAL A 67 5.07 13.78 1.36
N ASP A 68 3.72 13.73 1.37
CA ASP A 68 2.86 14.43 2.32
C ASP A 68 2.52 13.52 3.52
N GLU A 69 3.11 13.83 4.67
CA GLU A 69 2.96 13.04 5.90
C GLU A 69 1.57 13.16 6.53
N SER A 70 0.77 14.18 6.15
CA SER A 70 -0.61 14.33 6.64
C SER A 70 -1.55 13.22 6.17
N LEU A 71 -1.16 12.48 5.12
CA LEU A 71 -1.93 11.35 4.60
C LEU A 71 -1.78 10.08 5.43
N ARG A 72 -0.87 10.06 6.42
CA ARG A 72 -0.64 8.89 7.27
C ARG A 72 -1.92 8.34 7.87
N ASP A 73 -2.74 9.20 8.46
CA ASP A 73 -3.96 8.76 9.16
C ASP A 73 -4.93 8.04 8.21
N PHE A 74 -4.96 8.43 6.94
CA PHE A 74 -5.73 7.70 5.92
C PHE A 74 -5.17 6.28 5.72
N PHE A 75 -3.86 6.15 5.53
CA PHE A 75 -3.24 4.84 5.32
C PHE A 75 -3.34 3.94 6.54
N ASP A 76 -3.16 4.50 7.74
CA ASP A 76 -3.35 3.78 9.00
C ASP A 76 -4.82 3.33 9.16
N SER A 77 -5.80 4.11 8.67
CA SER A 77 -7.22 3.71 8.69
C SER A 77 -7.57 2.59 7.69
N VAL A 78 -6.82 2.46 6.60
CA VAL A 78 -7.07 1.46 5.55
C VAL A 78 -6.32 0.16 5.85
N PHE A 79 -5.06 0.26 6.27
CA PHE A 79 -4.14 -0.87 6.41
C PHE A 79 -3.87 -1.26 7.87
N GLY A 80 -4.39 -0.51 8.84
CA GLY A 80 -4.14 -0.73 10.27
C GLY A 80 -2.84 -0.10 10.73
N GLU A 81 -2.21 -0.66 11.77
CA GLU A 81 -1.00 -0.09 12.35
C GLU A 81 0.27 -0.46 11.55
N PRO A 82 1.13 0.53 11.21
CA PRO A 82 2.38 0.24 10.53
C PRO A 82 3.40 -0.37 11.49
N TYR A 83 4.21 -1.31 11.00
CA TYR A 83 5.32 -1.90 11.77
C TYR A 83 6.65 -1.22 11.44
N HIS A 84 7.54 -1.20 12.44
CA HIS A 84 8.88 -0.65 12.27
C HIS A 84 9.84 -1.70 11.69
N VAL A 85 10.43 -1.39 10.54
CA VAL A 85 11.58 -2.11 9.98
C VAL A 85 12.85 -1.48 10.53
N LYS A 86 13.77 -2.29 11.08
CA LYS A 86 15.08 -1.84 11.55
C LYS A 86 16.09 -1.74 10.41
#